data_AF-A0A966LYA8-F1
#
_entry.id   AF-A0A966LYA8-F1
#
_cell.length_a   1.000
_cell.length_b   1.000
_cell.length_c   1.000
_cell.angle_alpha   90.00
_cell.angle_beta   90.00
_cell.angle_gamma   90.00
#
_symmetry.space_group_name_H-M   'P 1'
#
loop_
_entity.id
_entity.type
_entity.pdbx_description
1 polymer ?
#
loop_
_entity_poly.entity_id
_entity_poly.type
_entity_poly.pdbx_seq_one_letter_code
_entity_poly.pdbx_strand_id
1 'polypeptide(L)'
;MKQKIIISILLLVGLVALAAFINFNEKSVEAAYLGSGLPAASNNQTIRFDGTDWVASGVTIDASNAITAASFLYSSDARLKKDVKTLDNALAKVQALEGVSFNWKNNGEAEIGLIAQDVEKVLPELVVTGDNGYKAVKYGNLVSLLIEAVKEQQAEIDLLKTELETLR
;
A
#
# COMPACT_ATOMS: atom_id res chain seq x y z
N MET A 1 30.29 -12.71 23.51
CA MET A 1 29.91 -11.58 24.40
C MET A 1 30.32 -10.29 23.71
N LYS A 2 29.45 -9.70 22.87
CA LYS A 2 29.80 -8.49 22.09
C LYS A 2 29.60 -7.25 22.96
N GLN A 3 30.66 -6.47 23.19
CA GLN A 3 30.63 -5.21 23.95
C GLN A 3 29.79 -4.17 23.20
N LYS A 4 28.80 -3.59 23.88
CA LYS A 4 28.06 -2.42 23.42
C LYS A 4 28.95 -1.19 23.62
N ILE A 5 29.42 -0.58 22.54
CA ILE A 5 30.14 0.70 22.61
C ILE A 5 29.08 1.80 22.60
N ILE A 6 28.88 2.46 23.74
CA ILE A 6 28.02 3.66 23.85
C ILE A 6 28.93 4.87 23.64
N ILE A 7 28.79 5.57 22.52
CA ILE A 7 29.49 6.84 22.28
C ILE A 7 28.48 7.96 22.54
N SER A 8 28.56 8.60 23.70
CA SER A 8 27.79 9.81 24.00
C SER A 8 28.60 11.03 23.57
N ILE A 9 28.23 11.68 22.47
CA ILE A 9 28.79 12.98 22.07
C ILE A 9 27.88 14.06 22.67
N LEU A 10 28.36 14.73 23.73
CA LEU A 10 27.68 15.87 24.34
C LEU A 10 28.18 17.16 23.66
N LEU A 11 27.47 17.66 22.66
CA LEU A 11 27.77 18.96 22.03
C LEU A 11 27.07 20.06 22.83
N LEU A 12 27.84 20.77 23.66
CA LEU A 12 27.35 21.85 24.50
C LEU A 12 27.20 23.13 23.66
N VAL A 13 26.04 23.33 23.05
CA VAL A 13 25.64 24.64 22.51
C VAL A 13 24.24 24.96 23.04
N GLY A 14 24.14 25.95 23.93
CA GLY A 14 22.90 26.63 24.31
C GLY A 14 21.69 25.77 24.71
N LEU A 15 21.58 25.47 26.01
CA LEU A 15 20.32 25.16 26.72
C LEU A 15 19.30 24.20 26.06
N VAL A 16 19.74 23.15 25.36
CA VAL A 16 18.93 21.92 25.17
C VAL A 16 19.91 20.74 25.17
N ALA A 17 19.83 19.87 26.17
CA ALA A 17 20.56 18.60 26.14
C ALA A 17 19.88 17.68 25.11
N LEU A 18 20.33 17.74 23.86
CA LEU A 18 19.88 16.82 22.81
C LEU A 18 20.71 15.53 22.89
N ALA A 19 20.21 14.54 23.62
CA ALA A 19 20.81 13.20 23.61
C ALA A 19 20.40 12.48 22.31
N ALA A 20 21.26 12.50 21.30
CA ALA A 20 21.11 11.60 20.16
C ALA A 20 21.60 10.20 20.58
N PHE A 21 20.68 9.26 20.77
CA PHE A 21 21.04 7.85 20.90
C PHE A 21 21.11 7.25 19.50
N ILE A 22 22.33 7.11 18.96
CA ILE A 22 22.55 6.41 17.69
C ILE A 22 22.87 4.96 18.04
N ASN A 23 21.90 4.05 17.83
CA ASN A 23 22.13 2.62 17.96
C ASN A 23 22.58 2.07 16.60
N PHE A 24 23.86 1.77 16.45
CA PHE A 24 24.37 1.11 15.25
C PHE A 24 24.20 -0.40 15.40
N ASN A 25 23.27 -0.98 14.65
CA ASN A 25 23.30 -2.40 14.31
C ASN A 25 23.49 -2.52 12.79
N GLU A 26 24.01 -3.65 12.31
CA GLU A 26 24.46 -3.89 10.93
C GLU A 26 23.37 -3.70 9.84
N LYS A 27 22.12 -3.36 10.18
CA LYS A 27 20.99 -3.27 9.25
C LYS A 27 20.08 -2.04 9.38
N SER A 28 20.29 -1.11 10.32
CA SER A 28 19.45 0.10 10.41
C SER A 28 20.09 1.25 11.18
N VAL A 29 19.74 2.47 10.78
CA VAL A 29 19.97 3.71 11.55
C VAL A 29 18.61 4.17 12.07
N GLU A 30 18.37 4.08 13.38
CA GLU A 30 17.25 4.75 14.02
C GLU A 30 17.68 6.17 14.42
N ALA A 31 17.35 7.16 13.59
CA ALA A 31 17.45 8.56 13.96
C ALA A 31 16.05 9.08 14.31
N ALA A 32 15.71 9.04 15.61
CA ALA A 32 14.50 9.66 16.12
C ALA A 32 14.80 11.12 16.47
N TYR A 33 14.44 12.06 15.58
CA TYR A 33 14.35 13.47 15.95
C TYR A 33 12.98 13.69 16.61
N LEU A 34 12.93 13.60 17.95
CA LEU A 34 11.72 13.82 18.74
C LEU A 34 11.87 15.12 19.52
N GLY A 35 11.26 16.20 19.00
CA GLY A 35 10.80 17.27 19.88
C GLY A 35 9.80 16.67 20.87
N SER A 36 10.16 16.72 22.16
CA SER A 36 9.37 16.31 23.34
C SER A 36 8.51 15.03 23.19
N GLY A 37 9.15 13.88 23.44
CA GLY A 37 8.59 12.71 24.15
C GLY A 37 7.21 12.19 23.75
N LEU A 38 7.17 11.11 22.95
CA LEU A 38 6.05 10.18 22.96
C LEU A 38 6.36 9.08 24.00
N PRO A 39 5.55 8.92 25.07
CA PRO A 39 5.75 7.83 26.01
C PRO A 39 5.49 6.50 25.31
N ALA A 40 6.36 5.53 25.56
CA ALA A 40 6.13 4.15 25.19
C ALA A 40 4.83 3.64 25.84
N ALA A 41 4.01 2.94 25.05
CA ALA A 41 2.77 2.24 25.38
C ALA A 41 1.43 3.03 25.25
N SER A 42 0.94 3.14 24.02
CA SER A 42 -0.48 2.93 23.70
C SER A 42 -0.60 2.45 22.25
N ASN A 43 -1.43 1.43 22.00
CA ASN A 43 -1.85 1.13 20.62
C ASN A 43 -2.60 2.37 20.11
N ASN A 44 -2.22 2.86 18.93
CA ASN A 44 -2.65 4.13 18.32
C ASN A 44 -1.86 5.38 18.75
N GLN A 45 -0.67 5.60 18.16
CA GLN A 45 0.06 6.88 18.23
C GLN A 45 -0.37 7.77 17.06
N THR A 46 -0.85 8.99 17.34
CA THR A 46 -1.15 9.99 16.31
C THR A 46 0.07 10.89 16.14
N ILE A 47 0.76 10.78 15.00
CA ILE A 47 1.73 11.79 14.58
C ILE A 47 0.92 12.97 14.03
N ARG A 48 0.84 14.07 14.79
CA ARG A 48 0.22 15.33 14.34
C ARG A 48 1.32 16.30 13.91
N PHE A 49 1.30 16.71 12.65
CA PHE A 49 2.09 17.83 12.13
C PHE A 49 1.18 19.06 12.11
N ASP A 50 1.50 20.09 12.89
CA ASP A 50 0.68 21.30 13.08
C ASP A 50 1.15 22.52 12.27
N GLY A 51 2.05 22.31 11.30
CA GLY A 51 2.42 23.30 10.28
C GLY A 51 1.55 23.19 9.03
N THR A 52 1.26 24.33 8.37
CA THR A 52 0.35 24.38 7.22
C THR A 52 0.81 23.59 6.01
N ASP A 53 2.12 23.30 5.85
CA ASP A 53 2.65 22.46 4.78
C ASP A 53 3.89 21.68 5.25
N TRP A 54 3.81 20.34 5.28
CA TRP A 54 4.99 19.48 5.36
C TRP A 54 5.14 18.73 4.03
N VAL A 55 6.11 19.16 3.21
CA VAL A 55 6.44 18.50 1.95
C VAL A 55 7.62 17.58 2.17
N ALA A 56 7.36 16.29 2.30
CA ALA A 56 8.40 15.26 2.27
C ALA A 56 8.44 14.61 0.89
N SER A 57 9.65 14.55 0.30
CA SER A 57 9.89 13.79 -0.93
C SER A 57 10.24 12.35 -0.54
N GLY A 58 9.29 11.44 -0.76
CA GLY A 58 9.45 10.01 -0.45
C GLY A 58 9.15 9.69 1.02
N VAL A 59 7.87 9.42 1.30
CA VAL A 59 7.42 8.88 2.60
C VAL A 59 6.95 7.45 2.39
N THR A 60 7.54 6.51 3.13
CA THR A 60 7.01 5.15 3.26
C THR A 60 6.26 5.06 4.58
N ILE A 61 4.99 4.65 4.52
CA ILE A 61 4.16 4.41 5.71
C ILE A 61 4.00 2.90 5.86
N ASP A 62 4.55 2.35 6.93
CA ASP A 62 4.31 0.96 7.36
C ASP A 62 3.42 1.01 8.61
N ALA A 63 2.15 0.61 8.45
CA ALA A 63 1.15 0.66 9.49
C ALA A 63 0.54 -0.73 9.70
N SER A 64 0.50 -1.18 10.95
CA SER A 64 -0.14 -2.47 11.33
C SER A 64 -1.67 -2.38 11.47
N ASN A 65 -2.23 -1.19 11.29
CA ASN A 65 -3.66 -0.88 11.43
C ASN A 65 -4.13 -0.04 10.24
N ALA A 66 -5.41 0.36 10.26
CA ALA A 66 -6.02 1.16 9.20
C ALA A 66 -5.32 2.52 9.01
N ILE A 67 -5.13 2.91 7.74
CA ILE A 67 -4.74 4.26 7.34
C ILE A 67 -6.00 4.98 6.84
N THR A 68 -6.38 6.07 7.50
CA THR A 68 -7.52 6.90 7.09
C THR A 68 -7.03 8.21 6.51
N ALA A 69 -7.51 8.55 5.32
CA ALA A 69 -7.23 9.82 4.66
C ALA A 69 -8.51 10.39 4.04
N ALA A 70 -8.59 11.71 3.90
CA ALA A 70 -9.69 12.35 3.17
C ALA A 70 -9.68 11.96 1.68
N SER A 71 -8.50 11.65 1.12
CA SER A 71 -8.33 11.17 -0.25
C SER A 71 -7.00 10.43 -0.42
N PHE A 72 -6.99 9.40 -1.27
CA PHE A 72 -5.79 8.75 -1.77
C PHE A 72 -5.58 9.14 -3.24
N LEU A 73 -4.51 9.90 -3.52
CA LEU A 73 -4.16 10.35 -4.87
C LEU A 73 -2.96 9.56 -5.38
N TYR A 74 -3.11 8.96 -6.57
CA TYR A 74 -2.07 8.16 -7.22
C TYR A 74 -1.47 8.95 -8.40
N SER A 75 -0.15 9.08 -8.46
CA SER A 75 0.53 9.71 -9.61
C SER A 75 0.27 8.89 -10.88
N SER A 76 -0.27 9.54 -11.92
CA SER A 76 -0.70 8.87 -13.16
C SER A 76 -0.26 9.58 -14.45
N ASP A 77 0.55 10.64 -14.32
CA ASP A 77 1.03 11.44 -15.46
C ASP A 77 1.75 10.57 -16.52
N ALA A 78 1.43 10.78 -17.79
CA ALA A 78 2.00 10.01 -18.90
C ALA A 78 3.54 10.11 -18.97
N ARG A 79 4.12 11.25 -18.54
CA ARG A 79 5.57 11.46 -18.51
C ARG A 79 6.29 10.58 -17.48
N LEU A 80 5.55 10.03 -16.51
CA LEU A 80 6.06 9.11 -15.50
C LEU A 80 5.94 7.63 -15.93
N LYS A 81 5.41 7.36 -17.13
CA LYS A 81 5.14 6.02 -17.63
C LYS A 81 5.94 5.75 -18.90
N LYS A 82 6.32 4.49 -19.09
CA LYS A 82 6.93 3.96 -20.32
C LYS A 82 6.26 2.65 -20.69
N ASP A 83 6.35 2.26 -21.96
CA ASP A 83 5.84 0.98 -22.46
C ASP A 83 4.35 0.75 -22.17
N VAL A 84 3.54 1.82 -22.26
CA VAL A 84 2.10 1.78 -21.97
C VAL A 84 1.39 0.91 -23.01
N LYS A 85 0.67 -0.10 -22.53
CA LYS A 85 -0.17 -1.01 -23.32
C LYS A 85 -1.55 -1.13 -22.67
N THR A 86 -2.57 -1.36 -23.50
CA THR A 86 -3.91 -1.72 -23.03
C THR A 86 -3.85 -3.09 -22.34
N LEU A 87 -4.72 -3.30 -21.35
CA LEU A 87 -4.84 -4.60 -20.69
C LEU A 87 -5.71 -5.51 -21.56
N ASP A 88 -5.11 -6.58 -22.09
CA ASP A 88 -5.84 -7.58 -22.86
C ASP A 88 -6.40 -8.69 -21.95
N ASN A 89 -7.49 -9.32 -22.41
CA ASN A 89 -8.20 -10.41 -21.73
C ASN A 89 -8.64 -10.02 -20.32
N ALA A 90 -9.06 -8.77 -20.15
CA ALA A 90 -9.41 -8.21 -18.86
C ALA A 90 -10.64 -8.88 -18.25
N LEU A 91 -11.67 -9.14 -19.06
CA LEU A 91 -12.88 -9.84 -18.63
C LEU A 91 -12.55 -11.26 -18.15
N ALA A 92 -11.77 -12.01 -18.93
CA ALA A 92 -11.36 -13.36 -18.56
C ALA A 92 -10.55 -13.38 -17.25
N LYS A 93 -9.64 -12.42 -17.06
CA LYS A 93 -8.87 -12.28 -15.81
C LYS A 93 -9.78 -11.96 -14.62
N VAL A 94 -10.74 -11.06 -14.78
CA VAL A 94 -11.72 -10.73 -13.72
C VAL A 94 -12.58 -11.95 -13.39
N GLN A 95 -13.04 -12.70 -14.39
CA GLN A 95 -13.82 -13.94 -14.20
C GLN A 95 -13.03 -15.06 -13.50
N ALA A 96 -11.70 -15.05 -13.61
CA ALA A 96 -10.84 -15.99 -12.90
C ALA A 96 -10.58 -15.61 -11.43
N LEU A 97 -10.96 -14.41 -11.00
CA LEU A 97 -10.85 -13.97 -9.61
C LEU A 97 -12.11 -14.35 -8.83
N GLU A 98 -11.92 -14.75 -7.57
CA GLU A 98 -13.01 -15.07 -6.66
C GLU A 98 -13.11 -14.01 -5.57
N GLY A 99 -14.25 -13.32 -5.52
CA GLY A 99 -14.61 -12.47 -4.39
C GLY A 99 -15.04 -13.33 -3.21
N VAL A 100 -14.40 -13.14 -2.06
CA VAL A 100 -14.64 -13.96 -0.86
C VAL A 100 -15.15 -13.09 0.29
N SER A 101 -15.92 -13.70 1.19
CA SER A 101 -16.15 -13.19 2.54
C SER A 101 -15.27 -13.95 3.52
N PHE A 102 -14.73 -13.26 4.52
CA PHE A 102 -13.85 -13.86 5.51
C PHE A 102 -13.97 -13.13 6.84
N ASN A 103 -13.48 -13.79 7.90
CA ASN A 103 -13.28 -13.17 9.20
C ASN A 103 -11.79 -13.05 9.47
N TRP A 104 -11.35 -11.89 9.95
CA TRP A 104 -9.96 -11.68 10.34
C TRP A 104 -9.56 -12.58 11.52
N LYS A 105 -8.36 -13.18 11.44
CA LYS A 105 -7.87 -14.07 12.50
C LYS A 105 -7.56 -13.36 13.82
N ASN A 106 -7.25 -12.06 13.78
CA ASN A 106 -6.81 -11.31 14.97
C ASN A 106 -7.99 -10.78 15.80
N ASN A 107 -9.12 -10.43 15.18
CA ASN A 107 -10.26 -9.79 15.87
C ASN A 107 -11.63 -10.40 15.51
N GLY A 108 -11.70 -11.34 14.55
CA GLY A 108 -12.94 -11.97 14.11
C GLY A 108 -13.85 -11.07 13.26
N GLU A 109 -13.40 -9.88 12.88
CA GLU A 109 -14.18 -8.93 12.09
C GLU A 109 -14.44 -9.47 10.70
N ALA A 110 -15.70 -9.39 10.26
CA ALA A 110 -16.14 -9.86 8.97
C ALA A 110 -15.87 -8.82 7.89
N GLU A 111 -15.27 -9.25 6.77
CA GLU A 111 -14.96 -8.40 5.64
C GLU A 111 -15.13 -9.18 4.31
N ILE A 112 -15.20 -8.43 3.21
CA ILE A 112 -15.21 -8.97 1.85
C ILE A 112 -13.95 -8.52 1.12
N GLY A 113 -13.42 -9.39 0.26
CA GLY A 113 -12.22 -9.06 -0.49
C GLY A 113 -11.76 -10.20 -1.38
N LEU A 114 -10.44 -10.27 -1.56
CA LEU A 114 -9.75 -11.24 -2.40
C LEU A 114 -8.68 -11.96 -1.57
N ILE A 115 -8.43 -13.23 -1.91
CA ILE A 115 -7.25 -13.95 -1.41
C ILE A 115 -6.04 -13.57 -2.27
N ALA A 116 -5.03 -12.96 -1.65
CA ALA A 116 -3.86 -12.45 -2.36
C ALA A 116 -3.13 -13.54 -3.18
N GLN A 117 -3.10 -14.77 -2.69
CA GLN A 117 -2.49 -15.92 -3.36
C GLN A 117 -3.26 -16.33 -4.64
N ASP A 118 -4.58 -16.14 -4.67
CA ASP A 118 -5.38 -16.44 -5.85
C ASP A 118 -5.25 -15.31 -6.88
N VAL A 119 -5.21 -14.05 -6.42
CA VAL A 119 -4.87 -12.90 -7.27
C VAL A 119 -3.49 -13.10 -7.90
N GLU A 120 -2.49 -13.57 -7.15
CA GLU A 120 -1.12 -13.77 -7.65
C GLU A 120 -1.04 -14.76 -8.82
N LYS A 121 -1.90 -15.78 -8.86
CA LYS A 121 -1.96 -16.75 -9.96
C LYS A 121 -2.42 -16.12 -11.28
N VAL A 122 -3.24 -15.06 -11.21
CA VAL A 122 -3.87 -14.42 -12.37
C VAL A 122 -3.16 -13.11 -12.75
N LEU A 123 -2.81 -12.30 -11.74
CA LEU A 123 -2.30 -10.93 -11.84
C LEU A 123 -1.16 -10.73 -10.80
N PRO A 124 0.00 -11.38 -10.98
CA PRO A 124 1.11 -11.30 -10.02
C PRO A 124 1.59 -9.86 -9.78
N GLU A 125 1.46 -8.95 -10.76
CA GLU A 125 1.85 -7.54 -10.66
C GLU A 125 1.05 -6.73 -9.64
N LEU A 126 -0.14 -7.22 -9.26
CA LEU A 126 -1.01 -6.62 -8.26
C LEU A 126 -0.72 -7.10 -6.85
N VAL A 127 0.16 -8.07 -6.68
CA VAL A 127 0.49 -8.64 -5.37
C VAL A 127 1.89 -8.21 -4.93
N VAL A 128 1.99 -7.79 -3.68
CA VAL A 128 3.25 -7.45 -3.03
C VAL A 128 3.47 -8.43 -1.88
N THR A 129 4.66 -9.02 -1.79
CA THR A 129 5.04 -9.85 -0.64
C THR A 129 5.89 -9.00 0.29
N GLY A 130 5.43 -8.80 1.52
CA GLY A 130 6.18 -8.10 2.56
C GLY A 130 7.32 -8.96 3.12
N ASP A 131 8.22 -8.33 3.87
CA ASP A 131 9.39 -9.01 4.46
C ASP A 131 9.02 -10.13 5.44
N ASN A 132 7.82 -10.08 6.02
CA ASN A 132 7.25 -11.11 6.88
C ASN A 132 6.62 -12.30 6.10
N GLY A 133 6.67 -12.28 4.77
CA GLY A 133 6.10 -13.30 3.89
C GLY A 133 4.59 -13.18 3.64
N TYR A 134 3.90 -12.24 4.29
CA TYR A 134 2.49 -11.98 4.00
C TYR A 134 2.34 -11.21 2.68
N LYS A 135 1.26 -11.51 1.96
CA LYS A 135 0.95 -10.92 0.65
C LYS A 135 -0.16 -9.89 0.79
N ALA A 136 -0.01 -8.77 0.08
CA ALA A 136 -0.98 -7.69 0.01
C ALA A 136 -1.36 -7.42 -1.46
N VAL A 137 -2.59 -6.96 -1.69
CA VAL A 137 -3.13 -6.67 -3.02
C VAL A 137 -3.20 -5.16 -3.25
N LYS A 138 -2.76 -4.69 -4.42
CA LYS A 138 -2.92 -3.31 -4.88
C LYS A 138 -4.36 -3.08 -5.35
N TYR A 139 -5.31 -3.01 -4.42
CA TYR A 139 -6.74 -2.89 -4.73
C TYR A 139 -7.06 -1.70 -5.66
N GLY A 140 -6.41 -0.55 -5.48
CA GLY A 140 -6.63 0.63 -6.35
C GLY A 140 -6.31 0.38 -7.82
N ASN A 141 -5.37 -0.54 -8.11
CA ASN A 141 -4.97 -0.87 -9.47
C ASN A 141 -5.96 -1.83 -10.16
N LEU A 142 -6.81 -2.54 -9.42
CA LEU A 142 -7.86 -3.39 -10.01
C LEU A 142 -8.85 -2.58 -10.85
N VAL A 143 -9.04 -1.29 -10.54
CA VAL A 143 -9.93 -0.40 -11.30
C VAL A 143 -9.53 -0.35 -12.78
N SER A 144 -8.24 -0.32 -13.10
CA SER A 144 -7.79 -0.31 -14.50
C SER A 144 -8.16 -1.61 -15.24
N LEU A 145 -8.09 -2.75 -14.56
CA LEU A 145 -8.53 -4.04 -15.12
C LEU A 145 -10.04 -4.06 -15.32
N LEU A 146 -10.81 -3.61 -14.33
CA LEU A 146 -12.27 -3.57 -14.40
C LEU A 146 -12.78 -2.68 -15.55
N ILE A 147 -12.10 -1.56 -15.83
CA ILE A 147 -12.44 -0.69 -16.98
C ILE A 147 -12.37 -1.45 -18.30
N GLU A 148 -11.27 -2.17 -18.55
CA GLU A 148 -11.13 -2.94 -19.80
C GLU A 148 -12.07 -4.16 -19.81
N ALA A 149 -12.31 -4.81 -18.66
CA ALA A 149 -13.28 -5.91 -18.57
C ALA A 149 -14.71 -5.47 -18.95
N VAL A 150 -15.14 -4.27 -18.51
CA VAL A 150 -16.45 -3.72 -18.88
C VAL A 150 -16.51 -3.37 -20.37
N LYS A 151 -15.42 -2.87 -20.97
CA LYS A 151 -15.35 -2.60 -22.41
C LYS A 151 -15.42 -3.88 -23.23
N GLU A 152 -14.68 -4.92 -22.82
CA GLU A 152 -14.72 -6.25 -23.45
C GLU A 152 -16.14 -6.82 -23.35
N GLN A 153 -16.75 -6.79 -22.16
CA GLN A 153 -18.13 -7.25 -21.96
C GLN A 153 -19.14 -6.46 -22.81
N GLN A 154 -18.98 -5.14 -22.92
CA GLN A 154 -19.85 -4.31 -23.74
C GLN A 154 -19.75 -4.66 -25.23
N ALA A 155 -18.54 -4.94 -25.72
CA ALA A 155 -18.31 -5.37 -27.10
C ALA A 155 -19.00 -6.72 -27.40
N GLU A 156 -18.95 -7.68 -26.47
CA GLU A 156 -19.68 -8.94 -26.59
C GLU A 156 -21.20 -8.73 -26.65
N ILE A 157 -21.74 -7.87 -25.78
CA ILE A 157 -23.17 -7.54 -25.75
C ILE A 157 -23.62 -6.92 -27.08
N ASP A 158 -22.84 -6.01 -27.64
CA ASP A 158 -23.21 -5.34 -28.89
C ASP A 158 -23.12 -6.28 -30.09
N LEU A 159 -22.12 -7.18 -30.11
CA LEU A 159 -22.05 -8.25 -31.11
C LEU A 159 -23.29 -9.14 -31.06
N LEU A 160 -23.68 -9.62 -29.87
CA LEU A 160 -24.86 -10.47 -29.69
C LEU A 160 -26.16 -9.76 -30.11
N LYS A 161 -26.29 -8.45 -29.87
CA LYS A 161 -27.45 -7.67 -30.34
C LYS A 161 -27.50 -7.60 -31.85
N THR A 162 -26.38 -7.33 -32.51
CA THR A 162 -26.32 -7.30 -33.98
C THR A 162 -26.68 -8.66 -34.58
N GLU A 163 -26.18 -9.76 -34.02
CA GLU A 163 -26.57 -11.10 -34.47
C GLU A 163 -28.08 -11.34 -34.33
N LEU A 164 -28.67 -10.97 -33.20
CA LEU A 164 -30.12 -11.07 -32.99
C LEU A 164 -30.93 -10.21 -33.96
N GLU A 165 -30.45 -9.04 -34.37
CA GLU A 165 -31.09 -8.21 -35.38
C GLU A 165 -31.02 -8.84 -36.77
N THR A 166 -29.90 -9.47 -37.13
CA THR A 166 -29.74 -10.15 -38.43
C THR A 166 -30.54 -11.44 -38.56
N LEU A 167 -30.93 -12.05 -37.44
CA LEU A 167 -31.74 -13.27 -37.38
C LEU A 167 -33.25 -13.01 -37.40
N ARG A 168 -33.68 -11.74 -37.29
CA ARG A 168 -35.09 -11.31 -37.29
C ARG A 168 -35.53 -10.87 -38.68
#